data_AF-A0A662PU03-F1
#
_entry.id   AF-A0A662PU03-F1
#
_cell.length_a   1.000
_cell.length_b   1.000
_cell.length_c   1.000
_cell.angle_alpha   90.00
_cell.angle_beta   90.00
_cell.angle_gamma   90.00
#
_symmetry.space_group_name_H-M   'P 1'
#
loop_
_entity.id
_entity.type
_entity.pdbx_description
1 polymer ?
#
loop_
_entity_poly.entity_id
_entity_poly.type
_entity_poly.pdbx_seq_one_letter_code
_entity_poly.pdbx_strand_id
1 'polypeptide(L)' 'MTATMVGAAETAFSELKAGAAERVIVEGSRSKIVAVGAGENAILVAMAPREATLGLILHEIRKVSDRIKKVLS' A
#
# COMPACT_ATOMS: atom_id res chain seq x y z
N MET A 1 6.54 11.14 0.46
CA MET A 1 6.12 10.99 -0.95
C MET A 1 5.11 9.86 -1.18
N THR A 2 4.96 8.90 -0.27
CA THR A 2 4.06 7.75 -0.48
C THR A 2 2.58 8.11 -0.64
N ALA A 3 2.08 9.13 0.08
CA ALA A 3 0.71 9.61 -0.10
C ALA A 3 0.43 10.10 -1.53
N THR A 4 1.41 10.76 -2.17
CA THR A 4 1.32 11.19 -3.57
C THR A 4 1.21 9.99 -4.52
N MET A 5 1.96 8.91 -4.26
CA MET A 5 1.87 7.70 -5.07
C MET A 5 0.49 7.03 -4.97
N VAL A 6 -0.08 6.97 -3.77
CA VAL A 6 -1.44 6.44 -3.54
C VAL A 6 -2.47 7.31 -4.23
N GLY A 7 -2.43 8.64 -4.05
CA GLY A 7 -3.37 9.56 -4.71
C GLY A 7 -3.28 9.53 -6.23
N ALA A 8 -2.08 9.38 -6.79
CA ALA A 8 -1.90 9.21 -8.24
C ALA A 8 -2.51 7.88 -8.74
N ALA A 9 -2.35 6.79 -7.97
CA ALA A 9 -2.97 5.51 -8.30
C ALA A 9 -4.50 5.58 -8.22
N GLU A 10 -5.05 6.23 -7.20
CA GLU A 10 -6.49 6.45 -7.06
C GLU A 10 -7.05 7.26 -8.23
N THR A 11 -6.35 8.33 -8.62
CA THR A 11 -6.73 9.17 -9.76
C THR A 11 -6.71 8.34 -11.05
N ALA A 12 -5.64 7.59 -11.30
CA ALA A 12 -5.53 6.73 -12.47
C ALA A 12 -6.66 5.68 -12.54
N PHE A 13 -7.01 5.07 -11.40
CA PHE A 13 -8.08 4.08 -11.33
C PHE A 13 -9.47 4.70 -11.53
N SER A 14 -9.69 5.90 -11.00
CA SER A 14 -10.91 6.67 -11.22
C SER A 14 -11.11 6.99 -12.71
N GLU A 15 -10.07 7.52 -13.36
CA GLU A 15 -10.09 7.85 -14.80
C GLU A 15 -10.35 6.61 -15.68
N LEU A 16 -9.72 5.49 -15.33
CA LEU A 16 -9.86 4.23 -16.07
C LEU A 16 -11.12 3.43 -15.71
N LYS A 17 -11.93 3.90 -14.74
CA LYS A 17 -13.07 3.16 -14.17
C LYS A 17 -12.67 1.74 -13.71
N ALA A 18 -11.48 1.60 -13.15
CA ALA A 18 -10.87 0.32 -12.78
C ALA A 18 -11.19 -0.14 -11.34
N GLY A 19 -12.17 0.48 -10.68
CA GLY A 19 -12.51 0.22 -9.29
C GLY A 19 -11.59 0.94 -8.30
N ALA A 20 -11.49 0.44 -7.07
CA ALA A 20 -10.69 1.06 -6.02
C ALA A 20 -9.22 0.63 -6.10
N ALA A 21 -8.30 1.58 -5.90
CA ALA A 21 -6.87 1.29 -5.78
C ALA A 21 -6.59 0.64 -4.42
N GLU A 22 -6.40 -0.68 -4.38
CA GLU A 22 -6.17 -1.39 -3.11
C GLU A 22 -4.78 -1.14 -2.52
N ARG A 23 -3.76 -0.96 -3.36
CA ARG A 23 -2.36 -0.87 -2.96
C ARG A 23 -1.48 -0.28 -4.04
N VAL A 24 -0.34 0.26 -3.63
CA VAL A 24 0.76 0.63 -4.52
C VAL A 24 1.98 -0.21 -4.17
N ILE A 25 2.63 -0.81 -5.18
CA ILE A 25 3.87 -1.58 -5.03
C ILE A 25 4.92 -0.96 -5.95
N VAL A 26 6.09 -0.65 -5.39
CA VAL A 26 7.24 -0.15 -6.14
C VAL A 26 8.42 -1.07 -5.90
N GLU A 27 9.01 -1.56 -6.99
CA GLU A 27 10.23 -2.35 -6.97
C GLU A 27 11.39 -1.51 -7.49
N GLY A 28 12.36 -1.21 -6.62
CA GLY A 28 13.62 -0.59 -6.99
C GLY A 28 14.76 -1.61 -7.00
N SER A 29 15.95 -1.18 -7.44
CA SER A 29 17.14 -2.04 -7.51
C SER A 29 17.63 -2.57 -6.16
N ARG A 30 17.27 -1.91 -5.04
CA ARG A 30 17.71 -2.28 -3.68
C ARG A 30 16.59 -2.57 -2.71
N SER A 31 15.37 -2.15 -3.02
CA SER A 31 14.26 -2.19 -2.08
C SER A 31 12.92 -2.32 -2.78
N LYS A 32 11.95 -2.88 -2.07
CA LYS A 32 10.54 -2.82 -2.40
C LYS A 32 9.83 -1.89 -1.43
N ILE A 33 8.87 -1.11 -1.93
CA ILE A 33 7.93 -0.33 -1.12
C ILE A 33 6.53 -0.85 -1.41
N VAL A 34 5.75 -1.10 -0.37
CA VAL A 34 4.33 -1.44 -0.47
C VAL A 34 3.54 -0.45 0.41
N ALA A 35 2.56 0.20 -0.18
CA ALA A 35 1.67 1.14 0.49
C ALA A 35 0.22 0.69 0.35
N VAL A 36 -0.53 0.70 1.46
CA VAL A 36 -1.96 0.34 1.50
C VAL A 36 -2.72 1.35 2.36
N GLY A 37 -3.99 1.58 2.05
CA GLY A 37 -4.90 2.28 2.95
C GLY A 37 -5.04 1.51 4.27
N ALA A 38 -5.08 2.25 5.38
CA ALA A 38 -5.15 1.72 6.75
C ALA A 38 -6.21 2.44 7.59
N GLY A 39 -7.40 2.65 7.00
CA GLY A 39 -8.49 3.45 7.56
C GLY A 39 -8.83 4.60 6.62
N GLU A 40 -9.71 5.51 7.06
CA GLU A 40 -10.11 6.67 6.24
C GLU A 40 -8.98 7.67 6.04
N ASN A 41 -8.17 7.91 7.08
CA ASN A 41 -7.18 8.99 7.11
C ASN A 41 -5.74 8.50 7.31
N ALA A 42 -5.46 7.22 7.02
CA ALA A 42 -4.15 6.63 7.27
C ALA A 42 -3.68 5.72 6.13
N ILE A 43 -2.37 5.72 5.89
CA ILE A 43 -1.69 4.87 4.93
C ILE A 43 -0.62 4.08 5.68
N LEU A 44 -0.64 2.76 5.56
CA LEU A 44 0.42 1.89 6.03
C LEU A 44 1.44 1.68 4.92
N VAL A 45 2.72 1.91 5.23
CA VAL A 45 3.83 1.76 4.29
C VAL A 45 4.86 0.80 4.85
N ALA A 46 5.24 -0.20 4.07
CA ALA A 46 6.37 -1.07 4.36
C ALA A 46 7.46 -0.88 3.32
N MET A 47 8.72 -0.89 3.78
CA MET A 47 9.90 -0.98 2.93
C MET A 47 10.65 -2.26 3.30
N ALA A 48 11.08 -3.00 2.30
CA ALA A 48 11.84 -4.23 2.49
C ALA A 48 12.98 -4.32 1.48
N PRO A 49 14.04 -5.12 1.75
CA PRO A 49 15.08 -5.42 0.77
C PRO A 49 14.50 -6.01 -0.53
N ARG A 50 15.22 -5.88 -1.65
CA ARG A 50 14.80 -6.41 -2.96
C ARG A 50 14.59 -7.94 -2.92
N GLU A 51 15.24 -8.64 -2.02
CA GLU A 51 15.24 -10.10 -1.92
C GLU A 51 14.03 -10.60 -1.11
N ALA A 52 13.38 -9.71 -0.35
CA ALA A 52 12.24 -10.05 0.47
C ALA A 52 11.07 -10.57 -0.38
N THR A 53 10.51 -11.70 0.03
CA THR A 53 9.38 -12.34 -0.66
C THR A 53 8.14 -11.44 -0.60
N LEU A 54 7.65 -10.99 -1.77
CA LEU A 54 6.52 -10.07 -1.84
C LEU A 54 5.26 -10.65 -1.19
N GLY A 55 5.01 -11.96 -1.36
CA GLY A 55 3.87 -12.63 -0.73
C GLY A 55 3.86 -12.52 0.80
N LEU A 56 5.02 -12.60 1.45
CA LEU A 56 5.15 -12.46 2.91
C LEU A 56 4.90 -11.02 3.35
N ILE A 57 5.44 -10.05 2.60
CA ILE A 57 5.19 -8.63 2.85
C ILE A 57 3.68 -8.34 2.78
N LEU A 58 3.01 -8.83 1.73
CA LEU A 58 1.57 -8.64 1.53
C LEU A 58 0.73 -9.33 2.61
N HIS A 59 1.16 -10.50 3.08
CA HIS A 59 0.49 -11.21 4.18
C HIS A 59 0.51 -10.38 5.46
N GLU A 60 1.69 -9.90 5.88
CA GLU A 60 1.82 -9.16 7.13
C GLU A 60 1.17 -7.76 7.03
N ILE A 61 1.31 -7.07 5.90
CA ILE A 61 0.69 -5.75 5.69
C ILE A 61 -0.82 -5.80 5.82
N ARG A 62 -1.48 -6.83 5.28
CA ARG A 62 -2.95 -6.98 5.43
C ARG A 62 -3.33 -7.09 6.90
N LYS A 63 -2.67 -7.98 7.63
CA LYS A 63 -2.91 -8.19 9.06
C LYS A 63 -2.68 -6.93 9.88
N VAL A 64 -1.63 -6.16 9.58
CA VAL A 64 -1.33 -4.90 10.27
C VAL A 64 -2.32 -3.80 9.89
N SER A 65 -2.67 -3.66 8.60
CA SER A 65 -3.68 -2.68 8.14
C SER A 65 -5.02 -2.91 8.82
N ASP A 66 -5.48 -4.15 8.93
CA ASP A 66 -6.75 -4.47 9.60
C ASP A 66 -6.72 -4.14 11.11
N ARG A 67 -5.56 -4.29 11.75
CA ARG A 67 -5.38 -3.87 13.15
C ARG A 67 -5.39 -2.35 13.28
N ILE A 68 -4.74 -1.63 12.38
CA ILE A 68 -4.72 -0.16 12.37
C ILE A 68 -6.13 0.38 12.14
N LYS A 69 -6.86 -0.17 11.16
CA LYS A 69 -8.25 0.20 10.88
C LYS A 69 -9.07 0.16 12.17
N LYS A 70 -9.03 -0.94 12.93
CA LYS A 70 -9.77 -1.09 14.20
C LYS A 70 -9.42 -0.06 15.28
N VAL A 71 -8.24 0.55 15.23
CA VAL A 71 -7.80 1.56 16.20
C VAL A 71 -8.16 2.97 15.73
N LEU A 72 -8.22 3.18 14.42
CA LEU A 72 -8.47 4.48 13.79
C LEU A 72 -9.91 4.65 13.28
N SER A 73 -10.80 3.68 13.55
CA SER A 73 -12.24 3.75 13.25
C SER A 73 -13.07 3.86 14.53
#